data_AF-A0A3E2VBJ5-F1
#
_entry.id   AF-A0A3E2VBJ5-F1
#
_cell.length_a   1.000
_cell.length_b   1.000
_cell.length_c   1.000
_cell.angle_alpha   90.00
_cell.angle_beta   90.00
_cell.angle_gamma   90.00
#
_symmetry.space_group_name_H-M   'P 1'
#
loop_
_entity.id
_entity.type
_entity.pdbx_description
1 polymer ?
#
loop_
_entity_poly.entity_id
_entity_poly.type
_entity_poly.pdbx_seq_one_letter_code
_entity_poly.pdbx_strand_id
1 'polypeptide(L)' 'NNNYNMRVRIVIDDGDKEIYYSDGIKPGQVIKEDHLDEELSRGTYACTATFEAYDDDGKKAGEAKAQLNIVVKK' A
#
# COMPACT_ATOMS: atom_id res chain seq x y z
N ASN A 1 -0.74 -13.92 16.22
CA ASN A 1 -0.99 -14.45 14.87
C ASN A 1 -1.86 -13.45 14.14
N ASN A 2 -1.46 -12.93 12.98
CA ASN A 2 -2.35 -12.11 12.17
C ASN A 2 -3.18 -13.06 11.30
N ASN A 3 -4.49 -13.16 11.53
CA ASN A 3 -5.38 -14.04 10.74
C ASN A 3 -6.07 -13.28 9.59
N TYR A 4 -5.76 -12.01 9.38
CA TYR A 4 -6.41 -11.20 8.35
C TYR A 4 -5.66 -11.24 7.04
N ASN A 5 -6.41 -11.34 5.94
CA ASN A 5 -5.88 -11.04 4.62
C ASN A 5 -5.69 -9.53 4.52
N MET A 6 -4.53 -9.09 4.03
CA MET A 6 -4.22 -7.68 3.93
C MET A 6 -4.11 -7.22 2.50
N ARG A 7 -4.39 -5.93 2.29
CA ARG A 7 -4.02 -5.21 1.07
C ARG A 7 -3.38 -3.89 1.44
N VAL A 8 -2.45 -3.45 0.61
CA VAL A 8 -1.75 -2.18 0.80
C VAL A 8 -2.00 -1.34 -0.43
N ARG A 9 -2.43 -0.10 -0.21
CA ARG A 9 -2.48 0.92 -1.26
C ARG A 9 -1.60 2.10 -0.90
N ILE A 10 -1.00 2.75 -1.88
CA ILE A 10 -0.21 3.97 -1.67
C ILE A 10 -0.75 5.06 -2.59
N VAL A 11 -1.04 6.22 -2.00
CA VAL A 11 -1.61 7.38 -2.68
C VAL A 11 -0.66 8.56 -2.50
N ILE A 12 -0.37 9.29 -3.58
CA ILE A 12 0.32 10.58 -3.52
C ILE A 12 -0.66 11.59 -2.91
N ASP A 13 -0.23 12.26 -1.84
CA ASP A 13 -1.09 13.17 -1.07
C ASP A 13 -1.50 14.40 -1.90
N ASP A 14 -0.62 14.88 -2.78
CA ASP A 14 -0.89 15.97 -3.72
C ASP A 14 -1.63 15.44 -4.95
N GLY A 15 -2.96 15.49 -4.90
CA GLY A 15 -3.83 15.10 -6.01
C GLY A 15 -4.53 13.74 -5.88
N ASP A 16 -4.38 13.06 -4.73
CA ASP A 16 -5.05 11.78 -4.42
C ASP A 16 -4.82 10.69 -5.50
N LYS A 17 -3.63 10.67 -6.12
CA LYS A 17 -3.28 9.68 -7.14
C LYS A 17 -2.80 8.39 -6.49
N GLU A 18 -3.56 7.30 -6.64
CA GLU A 18 -3.09 5.96 -6.30
C GLU A 18 -1.98 5.54 -7.26
N ILE A 19 -0.87 5.06 -6.71
CA ILE A 19 0.34 4.67 -7.46
C ILE A 19 0.78 3.24 -7.18
N TYR A 20 0.08 2.57 -6.26
CA TYR A 20 0.34 1.19 -5.90
C TYR A 20 -0.89 0.57 -5.24
N TYR A 21 -1.27 -0.63 -5.68
CA TYR A 21 -2.25 -1.50 -5.04
C TYR A 21 -1.74 -2.94 -5.02
N SER A 22 -1.50 -3.47 -3.82
CA SER A 22 -0.99 -4.82 -3.68
C SER A 22 -2.02 -5.89 -4.02
N ASP A 23 -1.54 -7.04 -4.47
CA ASP A 23 -2.29 -8.29 -4.38
C ASP A 23 -2.63 -8.63 -2.91
N GLY A 24 -3.54 -9.59 -2.73
CA GLY A 24 -3.93 -10.07 -1.40
C GLY A 24 -2.76 -10.74 -0.66
N ILE A 25 -2.39 -10.19 0.51
CA ILE A 25 -1.33 -10.69 1.38
C ILE A 25 -1.97 -11.58 2.45
N LYS A 26 -1.71 -12.88 2.41
CA LYS A 26 -2.24 -13.81 3.42
C LYS A 26 -1.47 -13.71 4.74
N PRO A 27 -2.07 -14.15 5.86
CA PRO A 27 -1.38 -14.42 7.11
C PRO A 27 0.01 -15.05 6.94
N GLY A 28 1.04 -14.41 7.50
CA GLY A 28 2.43 -14.88 7.45
C GLY A 28 3.18 -14.57 6.16
N GLN A 29 2.55 -13.96 5.16
CA GLN A 29 3.23 -13.43 3.98
C GLN A 29 3.70 -11.99 4.18
N VAL A 30 4.71 -11.60 3.41
CA VAL A 30 5.23 -10.23 3.37
C VAL A 30 5.55 -9.87 1.93
N ILE A 31 5.39 -8.58 1.60
CA ILE A 31 5.93 -8.01 0.37
C ILE A 31 7.36 -7.59 0.65
N LYS A 32 8.32 -8.24 -0.02
CA LYS A 32 9.73 -7.86 0.08
C LYS A 32 10.09 -6.79 -0.94
N GLU A 33 9.62 -6.98 -2.16
CA GLU A 33 9.85 -6.12 -3.31
C GLU A 33 8.61 -6.18 -4.21
N ASP A 34 8.27 -5.06 -4.84
CA ASP A 34 7.18 -4.93 -5.81
C ASP A 34 7.43 -3.71 -6.71
N HIS A 35 6.63 -3.58 -7.76
CA HIS A 35 6.64 -2.43 -8.66
C HIS A 35 5.47 -1.48 -8.36
N LEU A 36 5.67 -0.18 -8.62
CA LEU A 36 4.55 0.77 -8.64
C LEU A 36 3.71 0.51 -9.89
N ASP A 37 2.40 0.73 -9.77
CA ASP A 37 1.47 0.62 -10.90
C ASP A 37 1.61 1.81 -11.87
N GLU A 38 2.22 2.90 -11.38
CA GLU A 38 2.42 4.14 -12.10
C GLU A 38 3.91 4.48 -12.23
N GLU A 39 4.33 4.86 -13.43
CA GLU A 39 5.67 5.38 -13.66
C GLU A 39 5.77 6.82 -13.13
N LEU A 40 6.71 7.04 -12.21
CA LEU A 40 6.93 8.35 -11.60
C LEU A 40 8.22 8.96 -12.14
N SER A 41 8.13 10.24 -12.50
CA SER A 41 9.31 11.05 -12.80
C SER A 41 10.24 11.17 -11.59
N ARG A 42 11.50 11.51 -11.84
CA ARG A 42 12.46 11.82 -10.78
C ARG A 42 11.92 12.91 -9.85
N GLY A 43 11.90 12.63 -8.55
CA GLY A 43 11.31 13.54 -7.57
C GLY A 43 11.19 12.94 -6.17
N THR A 44 10.55 13.69 -5.28
CA THR A 44 10.16 13.23 -3.94
C THR A 44 8.67 13.50 -3.76
N TYR A 45 7.92 12.47 -3.38
CA TYR A 45 6.47 12.50 -3.30
C TYR A 45 6.03 12.14 -1.88
N ALA A 46 5.32 13.06 -1.22
CA ALA A 46 4.61 12.76 0.03
C ALA A 46 3.43 11.85 -0.30
N CYS A 47 3.36 10.71 0.39
CA CYS A 47 2.36 9.69 0.15
C CYS A 47 1.80 9.15 1.45
N THR A 48 0.59 8.62 1.38
CA THR A 48 -0.03 7.86 2.44
C THR A 48 -0.19 6.41 2.01
N ALA A 49 0.42 5.49 2.76
CA ALA A 49 0.14 4.06 2.66
C ALA A 49 -1.03 3.71 3.56
N THR A 50 -2.02 3.01 3.00
CA THR A 50 -3.15 2.47 3.75
C THR A 50 -3.08 0.94 3.73
N PHE A 51 -3.07 0.36 4.93
CA PHE A 51 -3.10 -1.09 5.15
C PHE A 51 -4.51 -1.48 5.54
N GLU A 52 -5.18 -2.25 4.70
CA GLU A 52 -6.54 -2.72 4.92
C GLU A 52 -6.52 -4.20 5.33
N ALA A 53 -7.19 -4.53 6.43
CA ALA A 53 -7.33 -5.89 6.92
C ALA A 53 -8.72 -6.42 6.61
N TYR A 54 -8.80 -7.64 6.08
CA TYR A 54 -10.02 -8.34 5.71
C TYR A 54 -10.11 -9.67 6.45
N ASP A 55 -11.30 -10.00 6.95
CA ASP A 55 -11.60 -11.31 7.52
C ASP A 55 -11.75 -12.40 6.43
N ASP A 56 -12.01 -13.63 6.86
CA ASP A 56 -12.19 -14.79 5.97
C ASP A 56 -13.43 -14.68 5.07
N ASP A 57 -14.44 -13.90 5.47
CA ASP A 57 -15.63 -13.58 4.67
C ASP A 57 -15.36 -12.48 3.64
N GLY A 58 -14.17 -11.88 3.65
CA GLY A 58 -13.80 -10.75 2.79
C GLY A 58 -14.34 -9.39 3.27
N LYS A 59 -14.82 -9.29 4.52
CA LYS A 59 -15.27 -8.02 5.11
C LYS A 59 -14.08 -7.26 5.70
N LYS A 60 -14.09 -5.94 5.52
CA LYS A 60 -13.06 -5.07 6.10
C LYS A 60 -13.15 -5.10 7.63
N ALA A 61 -12.12 -5.63 8.26
CA ALA A 61 -12.00 -5.76 9.71
C ALA A 61 -11.25 -4.56 10.33
N GLY A 62 -10.42 -3.87 9.55
CA GLY A 62 -9.68 -2.72 10.03
C GLY A 62 -8.88 -2.01 8.95
N GLU A 63 -8.32 -0.86 9.34
CA GLU A 63 -7.44 -0.05 8.52
C GLU A 63 -6.38 0.63 9.39
N ALA A 64 -5.16 0.73 8.89
CA ALA A 64 -4.10 1.58 9.44
C ALA A 64 -3.48 2.43 8.33
N LYS A 65 -3.05 3.65 8.67
CA LYS A 65 -2.40 4.57 7.73
C LYS A 65 -1.00 4.92 8.20
N ALA A 66 -0.08 5.07 7.24
CA ALA A 66 1.27 5.55 7.48
C ALA A 66 1.64 6.61 6.44
N GLN A 67 2.21 7.72 6.89
CA GLN A 67 2.80 8.72 6.00
C GLN A 67 4.22 8.27 5.62
N LEU A 68 4.56 8.40 4.34
CA LEU A 68 5.89 8.11 3.81
C LEU A 68 6.28 9.11 2.71
N ASN A 69 7.57 9.14 2.38
CA ASN A 69 8.08 9.86 1.21
C ASN A 69 8.70 8.86 0.24
N ILE A 70 8.22 8.83 -1.00
CA ILE A 70 8.83 8.06 -2.09
C ILE A 70 9.83 8.94 -2.82
N VAL A 71 11.07 8.47 -2.95
CA VAL A 71 12.15 9.20 -3.63
C VAL A 71 12.58 8.42 -4.87
N VAL A 72 12.29 8.97 -6.04
CA VAL A 72 12.71 8.42 -7.34
C VAL A 72 14.03 9.09 -7.74
N LYS A 73 15.11 8.30 -7.85
CA LYS A 73 16.47 8.82 -8.00
C LYS A 73 17.01 8.86 -9.43
N LYS A 74 16.46 8.09 -10.36
CA LYS A 74 16.94 7.96 -11.74
C LYS A 74 15.79 8.13 -12.71
#